data_AF-E6SD49-F1
#
_entry.id   AF-E6SD49-F1
#
_cell.length_a   1.000
_cell.length_b   1.000
_cell.length_c   1.000
_cell.angle_alpha   90.00
_cell.angle_beta   90.00
_cell.angle_gamma   90.00
#
_symmetry.space_group_name_H-M   'P 1'
#
loop_
_entity.id
_entity.type
_entity.pdbx_description
1 polymer ?
#
loop_
_entity_poly.entity_id
_entity_poly.type
_entity_poly.pdbx_seq_one_letter_code
_entity_poly.pdbx_strand_id
1 'polypeptide(L)'
;MPSFAFDGSPVPFRDGQTVGAALVAHGTVSWRTTRLEGRPRGLFCGIGICFDCLVTVDGVPNQRACLVRARDSSAVTTQEGTGYAAE
;
A
#
# COMPACT_ATOMS: atom_id res chain seq x y z
N MET A 1 -5.02 13.61 -14.40
CA MET A 1 -3.86 13.03 -13.71
C MET A 1 -4.24 11.61 -13.35
N PRO A 2 -3.40 10.61 -13.64
CA PRO A 2 -3.74 9.22 -13.33
C PRO A 2 -3.81 9.03 -11.81
N SER A 3 -4.68 8.13 -11.37
CA SER A 3 -4.90 7.85 -9.95
C SER A 3 -5.34 6.41 -9.70
N PHE A 4 -4.92 5.85 -8.57
CA PHE A 4 -5.50 4.61 -8.04
C PHE A 4 -6.37 4.93 -6.83
N ALA A 5 -7.27 4.04 -6.44
CA ALA A 5 -8.02 4.17 -5.20
C ALA A 5 -7.24 3.53 -4.05
N PHE A 6 -7.06 4.25 -2.94
CA PHE A 6 -6.52 3.74 -1.69
C PHE A 6 -7.58 3.84 -0.58
N ASP A 7 -8.06 2.70 -0.08
CA ASP A 7 -9.16 2.66 0.90
C ASP A 7 -10.37 3.51 0.46
N GLY A 8 -10.68 3.47 -0.85
CA GLY A 8 -11.76 4.23 -1.49
C GLY A 8 -11.42 5.70 -1.81
N SER A 9 -10.28 6.22 -1.36
CA SER A 9 -9.84 7.59 -1.63
C SER A 9 -8.91 7.66 -2.85
N PRO A 10 -9.09 8.59 -3.79
CA PRO A 10 -8.22 8.70 -4.97
C PRO A 10 -6.83 9.20 -4.59
N VAL A 11 -5.79 8.49 -5.02
CA VAL A 11 -4.38 8.85 -4.83
C VAL A 11 -3.75 9.16 -6.19
N PRO A 12 -3.36 10.41 -6.46
CA PRO A 12 -2.68 10.76 -7.71
C PRO A 12 -1.26 10.20 -7.73
N PHE A 13 -0.79 9.83 -8.92
CA PHE A 13 0.59 9.39 -9.11
C PHE A 13 1.20 9.94 -10.40
N ARG A 14 2.52 9.80 -10.52
CA ARG A 14 3.30 10.05 -11.74
C ARG A 14 3.74 8.73 -12.34
N ASP A 15 3.79 8.65 -13.67
CA ASP A 15 4.24 7.46 -14.38
C ASP A 15 5.59 6.97 -13.84
N GLY A 16 5.67 5.65 -13.63
CA GLY A 16 6.84 5.01 -13.05
C GLY A 16 6.88 5.00 -11.51
N GLN A 17 6.02 5.73 -10.79
CA GLN A 17 5.93 5.58 -9.34
C GLN A 17 5.42 4.19 -8.94
N THR A 18 5.86 3.75 -7.76
CA THR A 18 5.26 2.61 -7.07
C THR A 18 4.09 3.08 -6.20
N VAL A 19 3.20 2.17 -5.81
CA VAL A 19 2.09 2.47 -4.90
C VAL A 19 2.61 3.14 -3.63
N GLY A 20 3.68 2.61 -3.03
CA GLY A 20 4.28 3.17 -1.82
C GLY A 20 4.87 4.57 -2.04
N ALA A 21 5.52 4.82 -3.18
CA ALA A 21 6.03 6.15 -3.51
C ALA A 21 4.90 7.17 -3.73
N ALA A 22 3.80 6.76 -4.35
CA ALA A 22 2.64 7.61 -4.57
C ALA A 22 1.92 7.95 -3.25
N LEU A 23 1.73 6.96 -2.36
CA LEU A 23 1.16 7.17 -1.03
C LEU A 23 1.97 8.19 -0.21
N VAL A 24 3.28 8.03 -0.16
CA VAL A 24 4.16 8.97 0.55
C VAL A 24 4.13 10.36 -0.08
N ALA A 25 4.13 10.45 -1.42
CA ALA A 25 4.01 11.74 -2.12
C ALA A 25 2.66 12.43 -1.86
N HIS A 26 1.61 11.65 -1.57
CA HIS A 26 0.29 12.14 -1.19
C HIS A 26 0.16 12.44 0.32
N GLY A 27 1.20 12.17 1.12
CA GLY A 27 1.22 12.42 2.57
C GLY A 27 0.85 11.22 3.44
N THR A 28 0.55 10.07 2.84
CA THR A 28 0.25 8.82 3.56
C THR A 28 1.55 8.06 3.85
N VAL A 29 2.06 8.20 5.07
CA VAL A 29 3.33 7.57 5.51
C VAL A 29 3.13 6.30 6.36
N SER A 30 1.92 6.08 6.86
CA SER A 30 1.51 4.88 7.59
C SER A 30 0.12 4.49 7.12
N TRP A 31 -0.09 3.20 6.89
CA TRP A 31 -1.37 2.68 6.44
C TRP A 31 -1.80 1.39 7.12
N ARG A 32 -0.87 0.59 7.65
CA ARG A 32 -1.20 -0.62 8.41
C ARG A 32 -0.56 -0.57 9.79
N THR A 33 -0.88 -1.56 10.60
CA THR A 33 -0.28 -1.69 11.94
C THR A 33 0.35 -3.06 12.16
N THR A 34 1.26 -3.15 13.14
CA THR A 34 1.78 -4.44 13.60
C THR A 34 0.68 -5.23 14.32
N ARG A 35 0.62 -6.54 14.09
CA ARG A 35 -0.45 -7.41 14.61
C ARG A 35 -0.64 -7.38 16.14
N LEU A 36 0.44 -7.26 16.92
CA LEU A 36 0.38 -7.35 18.38
C LEU A 36 0.19 -5.98 19.03
N GLU A 37 1.09 -5.04 18.76
CA GLU A 37 1.17 -3.77 19.49
C GLU A 37 0.53 -2.59 18.74
N GLY A 38 -0.09 -2.83 17.57
CA GLY A 38 -0.76 -1.78 16.80
C GLY A 38 0.17 -0.66 16.31
N ARG A 39 1.49 -0.87 16.28
CA ARG A 39 2.44 0.18 15.86
C ARG A 39 2.26 0.51 14.38
N PRO A 40 2.27 1.80 14.00
CA PRO A 40 2.09 2.25 12.61
C PRO A 40 3.20 1.71 11.71
N ARG A 41 2.82 1.27 10.51
CA ARG A 41 3.72 0.74 9.48
C ARG A 41 3.34 1.28 8.10
N GLY A 42 4.38 1.47 7.28
CA GLY A 42 4.27 2.00 5.93
C GLY A 42 5.59 1.80 5.17
N LEU A 43 5.96 2.76 4.32
CA LEU A 43 7.20 2.70 3.57
C LEU A 43 8.41 2.91 4.50
N PHE A 44 9.30 1.92 4.56
CA PHE A 44 10.55 2.02 5.31
C PHE A 44 11.78 1.76 4.40
N CYS A 45 12.05 0.50 4.04
CA CYS A 45 13.26 0.16 3.28
C CYS A 45 13.23 0.60 1.81
N GLY A 46 12.06 0.77 1.21
CA GLY A 46 11.91 1.08 -0.22
C GLY A 46 12.34 -0.02 -1.22
N ILE A 47 12.99 -1.09 -0.76
CA ILE A 47 13.63 -2.13 -1.60
C ILE A 47 12.98 -3.51 -1.51
N GLY A 48 11.91 -3.66 -0.72
CA GLY A 48 11.11 -4.89 -0.65
C GLY A 48 11.54 -5.97 0.34
N ILE A 49 12.47 -5.66 1.26
CA ILE A 49 12.98 -6.65 2.23
C ILE A 49 12.29 -6.63 3.60
N CYS A 50 11.73 -5.49 4.02
CA CYS A 50 11.23 -5.32 5.40
C CYS A 50 9.79 -5.80 5.65
N PHE A 51 8.96 -5.92 4.61
CA PHE A 51 7.52 -6.27 4.72
C PHE A 51 6.66 -5.32 5.58
N ASP A 52 7.13 -4.11 5.90
CA ASP A 52 6.31 -3.12 6.62
C ASP A 52 5.25 -2.47 5.71
N CYS A 53 5.57 -2.32 4.42
CA CYS A 53 4.75 -1.61 3.43
C CYS A 53 3.66 -2.47 2.76
N LEU A 54 3.12 -3.48 3.45
CA LEU A 54 2.13 -4.39 2.85
C LEU A 54 0.81 -3.69 2.53
N VAL A 55 0.22 -4.07 1.42
CA VAL A 55 -1.09 -3.64 0.92
C VAL A 55 -1.77 -4.82 0.21
N THR A 56 -3.08 -4.72 0.04
CA THR A 56 -3.83 -5.56 -0.89
C THR A 56 -4.03 -4.75 -2.18
N VAL A 57 -3.76 -5.36 -3.33
CA VAL A 57 -3.92 -4.72 -4.64
C VAL A 57 -4.82 -5.59 -5.49
N ASP A 58 -5.95 -5.02 -5.94
CA ASP A 58 -6.93 -5.69 -6.79
C ASP A 58 -7.36 -7.07 -6.21
N GLY A 59 -7.55 -7.11 -4.88
CA GLY A 59 -7.92 -8.32 -4.13
C GLY A 59 -6.76 -9.26 -3.79
N VAL A 60 -5.54 -9.01 -4.27
CA VAL A 60 -4.37 -9.83 -3.98
C VAL A 60 -3.63 -9.28 -2.76
N PRO A 61 -3.57 -10.01 -1.63
CA PRO A 61 -2.89 -9.54 -0.43
C PRO A 61 -1.37 -9.73 -0.50
N ASN A 62 -0.69 -9.30 0.55
CA ASN A 62 0.74 -9.45 0.80
C ASN A 62 1.62 -8.80 -0.28
N GLN A 63 1.08 -7.79 -0.95
CA GLN A 63 1.82 -7.02 -1.94
C GLN A 63 2.67 -5.96 -1.25
N ARG A 64 3.92 -5.83 -1.69
CA ARG A 64 4.84 -4.82 -1.15
C ARG A 64 4.62 -3.54 -1.93
N ALA A 65 4.01 -2.52 -1.30
CA ALA A 65 3.71 -1.25 -1.96
C ALA A 65 4.95 -0.59 -2.59
N CYS A 66 6.14 -0.83 -2.02
CA CYS A 66 7.41 -0.35 -2.56
C CYS A 66 7.85 -1.00 -3.89
N LEU A 67 7.28 -2.15 -4.27
CA LEU A 67 7.61 -2.88 -5.50
C LEU A 67 6.48 -2.86 -6.54
N VAL A 68 5.23 -2.67 -6.12
CA VAL A 68 4.08 -2.62 -7.02
C VAL A 68 4.05 -1.27 -7.75
N ARG A 69 3.98 -1.29 -9.09
CA ARG A 69 3.78 -0.08 -9.89
C ARG A 69 2.38 0.47 -9.70
N ALA A 70 2.27 1.79 -9.51
CA ALA A 70 0.98 2.45 -9.54
C ALA A 70 0.40 2.36 -10.96
N ARG A 71 -0.87 2.00 -11.06
CA ARG A 71 -1.62 1.88 -12.30
C ARG A 71 -2.95 2.60 -12.13
N ASP A 72 -3.41 3.20 -13.21
CA ASP A 72 -4.71 3.88 -13.19
C ASP A 72 -5.81 2.84 -12.89
N SER A 73 -6.84 3.25 -12.15
CA SER A 73 -7.99 2.43 -11.74
C SER A 73 -7.71 1.21 -10.84
N SER A 74 -6.46 0.97 -10.39
CA SER A 74 -6.20 -0.08 -9.39
C SER A 74 -6.91 0.22 -8.06
N ALA A 75 -7.42 -0.82 -7.42
CA ALA A 75 -7.98 -0.78 -6.08
C ALA A 75 -6.93 -1.27 -5.08
N VAL A 76 -6.39 -0.35 -4.29
CA VAL A 76 -5.43 -0.63 -3.22
C VAL A 76 -6.15 -0.47 -1.89
N THR A 77 -5.96 -1.42 -0.99
CA THR A 77 -6.48 -1.31 0.36
C THR A 77 -5.42 -1.61 1.41
N THR A 78 -5.62 -1.04 2.58
CA THR A 78 -4.87 -1.39 3.79
C THR A 78 -4.98 -2.88 4.05
N GLN A 79 -3.83 -3.51 4.35
CA GLN A 79 -3.80 -4.92 4.74
C GLN A 79 -3.88 -5.05 6.26
N GLU A 80 -4.97 -5.68 6.71
CA GLU A 80 -5.15 -6.14 8.09
C GLU A 80 -4.77 -7.63 8.23
N GLY A 81 -4.11 -7.97 9.34
CA GLY A 81 -3.70 -9.36 9.62
C GLY A 81 -2.87 -10.00 8.50
N THR A 82 -3.32 -11.15 8.01
CA THR A 82 -2.69 -11.90 6.90
C THR A 82 -3.15 -11.43 5.51
N GLY A 83 -4.12 -10.50 5.44
CA GLY A 83 -4.73 -10.01 4.21
C GLY A 83 -5.74 -10.97 3.58
N TYR A 84 -5.97 -12.15 4.15
CA TYR A 84 -7.04 -13.06 3.75
C TYR A 84 -8.25 -12.84 4.67
N ALA A 85 -9.46 -13.01 4.13
CA ALA A 85 -10.66 -13.06 4.95
C ALA A 85 -10.51 -14.18 5.99
N ALA A 86 -10.95 -13.93 7.22
CA ALA A 86 -11.08 -14.99 8.20
C ALA A 86 -12.19 -15.93 7.71
N GLU A 87 -11.84 -17.19 7.44
CA GLU A 87 -12.80 -18.27 7.22
C GLU A 87 -13.65 -18.50 8.47
#